data_AF-A0A2V6MWN2-F1
#
_entry.id   AF-A0A2V6MWN2-F1
#
_cell.length_a   1.000
_cell.length_b   1.000
_cell.length_c   1.000
_cell.angle_alpha   90.00
_cell.angle_beta   90.00
_cell.angle_gamma   90.00
#
_symmetry.space_group_name_H-M   'P 1'
#
loop_
_entity.id
_entity.type
_entity.pdbx_description
1 polymer ?
#
loop_
_entity_poly.entity_id
_entity_poly.type
_entity_poly.pdbx_seq_one_letter_code
_entity_poly.pdbx_strand_id
1 'polypeptide(L)'
;VGYQPTLSAEMGDLQERITSTKKGSITSFQAVYVPADDLTDPAPANTFAHLDSTIVLERSIAELGIYPAVDPLGSTSKSLAPEIVGEEHYGVARGVQKVLQRYKDLQDIIAILGMDELSPEDKLTVYRARKIQRFLSQPFHVAEVFTGTKGQYVSIQETVKGFKEILDGKHDDVPETNFYMKGNIDMIKE
;
A
#
# COMPACT_ATOMS: atom_id res chain seq x y z
N VAL A 1 -16.87 -24.36 -5.81
CA VAL A 1 -15.95 -23.60 -6.68
C VAL A 1 -15.42 -24.38 -7.90
N GLY A 2 -15.51 -25.71 -7.97
CA GLY A 2 -15.31 -26.43 -9.25
C GLY A 2 -13.87 -26.58 -9.73
N TYR A 3 -12.88 -26.30 -8.88
CA TYR A 3 -11.46 -26.52 -9.18
C TYR A 3 -11.09 -27.99 -9.23
N GLN A 4 -10.01 -28.29 -9.95
CA GLN A 4 -9.42 -29.61 -10.02
C GLN A 4 -8.91 -30.08 -8.65
N PRO A 5 -9.02 -31.38 -8.32
CA PRO A 5 -8.57 -31.91 -7.03
C PRO A 5 -7.04 -31.81 -6.83
N THR A 6 -6.29 -31.65 -7.92
CA THR A 6 -4.83 -31.53 -7.96
C THR A 6 -4.33 -30.09 -7.87
N LEU A 7 -5.22 -29.09 -7.70
CA LEU A 7 -4.88 -27.66 -7.78
C LEU A 7 -3.67 -27.28 -6.92
N SER A 8 -3.67 -27.69 -5.65
CA SER A 8 -2.58 -27.37 -4.72
C SER A 8 -1.26 -28.02 -5.12
N ALA A 9 -1.28 -29.26 -5.62
CA ALA A 9 -0.06 -29.97 -6.04
C ALA A 9 0.54 -29.33 -7.31
N GLU A 10 -0.30 -29.07 -8.32
CA GLU A 10 0.13 -28.42 -9.56
C GLU A 10 0.66 -27.00 -9.32
N MET A 11 0.03 -26.25 -8.41
CA MET A 11 0.50 -24.93 -7.99
C MET A 11 1.87 -25.03 -7.32
N GLY A 12 2.05 -25.98 -6.41
CA GLY A 12 3.33 -26.20 -5.71
C GLY A 12 4.46 -26.53 -6.69
N ASP A 13 4.24 -27.47 -7.61
CA ASP A 13 5.24 -27.88 -8.60
C ASP A 13 5.73 -26.71 -9.47
N LEU A 14 4.86 -25.74 -9.74
CA LEU A 14 5.23 -24.52 -10.47
C LEU A 14 5.97 -23.53 -9.57
N GLN A 15 5.40 -23.19 -8.41
CA GLN A 15 5.89 -22.10 -7.56
C GLN A 15 7.24 -22.44 -6.91
N GLU A 16 7.47 -23.68 -6.51
CA GLU A 16 8.74 -24.09 -5.86
C GLU A 16 9.95 -24.02 -6.80
N ARG A 17 9.73 -23.98 -8.13
CA ARG A 17 10.79 -23.77 -9.10
C ARG A 17 11.25 -22.31 -9.16
N ILE A 18 10.42 -21.39 -8.69
CA ILE A 18 10.66 -19.95 -8.70
C ILE A 18 11.31 -19.57 -7.37
N THR A 19 12.62 -19.80 -7.27
CA THR A 19 13.35 -19.53 -6.03
C THR A 19 14.79 -19.11 -6.32
N SER A 20 15.46 -18.61 -5.27
CA SER A 20 16.88 -18.29 -5.31
C SER A 20 17.72 -19.50 -4.92
N THR A 21 18.75 -19.78 -5.70
CA THR A 21 19.69 -20.87 -5.47
C THR A 21 21.10 -20.33 -5.24
N LYS A 22 22.04 -21.21 -4.89
CA LYS A 22 23.46 -20.84 -4.78
C LYS A 22 24.09 -20.38 -6.09
N LYS A 23 23.44 -20.61 -7.25
CA LYS A 23 23.95 -20.25 -8.58
C LYS A 23 23.38 -18.92 -9.10
N GLY A 24 22.33 -18.40 -8.49
CA GLY A 24 21.62 -17.20 -8.94
C GLY A 24 20.24 -17.09 -8.33
N SER A 25 19.58 -15.96 -8.56
CA SER A 25 18.28 -15.63 -7.99
C SER A 25 17.22 -15.38 -9.07
N ILE A 26 16.00 -15.82 -8.81
CA ILE A 26 14.82 -15.42 -9.58
C ILE A 26 13.91 -14.61 -8.66
N THR A 27 13.58 -13.39 -9.07
CA THR A 27 12.56 -12.57 -8.42
C THR A 27 11.35 -12.52 -9.34
N SER A 28 10.27 -13.23 -8.99
CA SER A 28 9.05 -13.23 -9.80
C SER A 28 8.07 -12.18 -9.34
N PHE A 29 7.50 -11.45 -10.29
CA PHE A 29 6.32 -10.61 -10.08
C PHE A 29 5.13 -11.26 -10.79
N GLN A 30 4.13 -11.70 -10.01
CA GLN A 30 3.03 -12.51 -10.51
C GLN A 30 1.71 -11.74 -10.38
N ALA A 31 0.99 -11.56 -11.49
CA ALA A 31 -0.34 -11.00 -11.47
C ALA A 31 -1.36 -12.12 -11.17
N VAL A 32 -2.02 -12.02 -10.02
CA VAL A 32 -3.05 -12.97 -9.60
C VAL A 32 -4.41 -12.31 -9.77
N TYR A 33 -5.23 -12.83 -10.68
CA TYR A 33 -6.61 -12.38 -10.84
C TYR A 33 -7.48 -13.00 -9.76
N VAL A 34 -8.22 -12.18 -9.02
CA VAL A 34 -9.13 -12.61 -7.95
C VAL A 34 -10.55 -12.69 -8.53
N PRO A 35 -11.14 -13.88 -8.65
CA PRO A 35 -12.49 -14.01 -9.17
C PRO A 35 -13.51 -13.33 -8.25
N ALA A 36 -14.37 -12.48 -8.83
CA ALA A 36 -15.46 -11.81 -8.11
C ALA A 36 -15.04 -11.04 -6.85
N ASP A 37 -13.79 -10.54 -6.80
CA ASP A 37 -13.21 -9.85 -5.65
C ASP A 37 -13.18 -10.70 -4.35
N ASP A 38 -13.26 -12.05 -4.45
CA ASP A 38 -13.22 -13.00 -3.32
C ASP A 38 -11.82 -13.60 -3.08
N LEU A 39 -11.12 -13.08 -2.07
CA LEU A 39 -9.79 -13.59 -1.64
C LEU A 39 -9.84 -14.98 -0.99
N THR A 40 -11.03 -15.47 -0.62
CA THR A 40 -11.21 -16.79 0.00
C THR A 40 -11.38 -17.90 -1.03
N ASP A 41 -11.48 -17.54 -2.31
CA ASP A 41 -11.51 -18.51 -3.39
C ASP A 41 -10.25 -19.39 -3.38
N PRO A 42 -10.36 -20.73 -3.57
CA PRO A 42 -9.20 -21.62 -3.47
C PRO A 42 -8.04 -21.33 -4.41
N ALA A 43 -8.25 -20.69 -5.57
CA ALA A 43 -7.15 -20.34 -6.47
C ALA A 43 -6.21 -19.27 -5.88
N PRO A 44 -6.69 -18.05 -5.51
CA PRO A 44 -5.86 -17.07 -4.84
C PRO A 44 -5.34 -17.57 -3.50
N ALA A 45 -6.16 -18.27 -2.71
CA ALA A 45 -5.75 -18.78 -1.40
C ALA A 45 -4.55 -19.74 -1.47
N ASN A 46 -4.54 -20.68 -2.44
CA ASN A 46 -3.37 -21.55 -2.64
C ASN A 46 -2.17 -20.78 -3.19
N THR A 47 -2.40 -19.80 -4.06
CA THR A 47 -1.32 -18.99 -4.65
C THR A 47 -0.59 -18.19 -3.55
N PHE A 48 -1.33 -17.55 -2.66
CA PHE A 48 -0.76 -16.71 -1.60
C PHE A 48 0.13 -17.46 -0.62
N ALA A 49 -0.11 -18.77 -0.42
CA ALA A 49 0.73 -19.59 0.45
C ALA A 49 2.19 -19.68 -0.03
N HIS A 50 2.44 -19.51 -1.34
CA HIS A 50 3.78 -19.55 -1.93
C HIS A 50 4.43 -18.17 -2.06
N LEU A 51 3.70 -17.07 -1.83
CA LEU A 51 4.23 -15.73 -2.01
C LEU A 51 4.89 -15.19 -0.74
N ASP A 52 6.05 -14.57 -0.89
CA ASP A 52 6.74 -13.89 0.22
C ASP A 52 6.18 -12.50 0.51
N SER A 53 5.52 -11.90 -0.48
CA SER A 53 4.89 -10.58 -0.38
C SER A 53 3.68 -10.53 -1.29
N THR A 54 2.64 -9.86 -0.83
CA THR A 54 1.39 -9.67 -1.56
C THR A 54 1.11 -8.18 -1.67
N ILE A 55 0.83 -7.73 -2.89
CA ILE A 55 0.37 -6.37 -3.17
C ILE A 55 -1.08 -6.50 -3.63
N VAL A 56 -2.00 -6.07 -2.79
CA VAL A 56 -3.44 -6.12 -3.06
C VAL A 56 -3.84 -4.81 -3.73
N LEU A 57 -4.52 -4.90 -4.87
CA LEU A 57 -5.07 -3.75 -5.56
C LEU A 57 -6.58 -3.69 -5.32
N GLU A 58 -7.08 -2.57 -4.80
CA GLU A 58 -8.50 -2.40 -4.51
C GLU A 58 -9.18 -1.41 -5.46
N ARG A 59 -10.40 -1.76 -5.89
CA ARG A 59 -11.26 -0.88 -6.70
C ARG A 59 -11.64 0.39 -5.94
N SER A 60 -11.94 0.28 -4.65
CA SER A 60 -12.32 1.39 -3.77
C SER A 60 -11.27 2.52 -3.77
N ILE A 61 -9.98 2.17 -3.82
CA ILE A 61 -8.86 3.11 -3.84
C ILE A 61 -8.71 3.76 -5.22
N ALA A 62 -8.91 2.98 -6.29
CA ALA A 62 -8.89 3.50 -7.66
C ALA A 62 -10.02 4.51 -7.92
N GLU A 63 -11.21 4.28 -7.35
CA GLU A 63 -12.36 5.20 -7.42
C GLU A 63 -12.09 6.56 -6.76
N LEU A 64 -11.18 6.60 -5.77
CA LEU A 64 -10.69 7.85 -5.18
C LEU A 64 -9.66 8.58 -6.05
N GLY A 65 -9.30 8.02 -7.21
CA GLY A 65 -8.29 8.55 -8.13
C GLY A 65 -6.84 8.33 -7.66
N ILE A 66 -6.62 7.44 -6.70
CA ILE A 66 -5.30 7.15 -6.12
C ILE A 66 -4.63 6.04 -6.95
N TYR A 67 -3.49 6.37 -7.56
CA TYR A 67 -2.70 5.44 -8.34
C TYR A 67 -1.24 5.43 -7.85
N PRO A 68 -0.64 4.25 -7.62
CA PRO A 68 -1.25 2.92 -7.77
C PRO A 68 -2.32 2.62 -6.70
N ALA A 69 -3.33 1.83 -7.06
CA ALA A 69 -4.47 1.51 -6.19
C ALA A 69 -4.15 0.40 -5.16
N VAL A 70 -2.97 0.47 -4.54
CA VAL A 70 -2.50 -0.51 -3.56
C VAL A 70 -3.22 -0.29 -2.24
N ASP A 71 -3.79 -1.36 -1.67
CA ASP A 71 -4.29 -1.33 -0.29
C ASP A 71 -3.12 -1.48 0.70
N PRO A 72 -2.78 -0.43 1.47
CA PRO A 72 -1.67 -0.46 2.42
C PRO A 72 -1.94 -1.33 3.67
N LEU A 73 -3.20 -1.70 3.93
CA LEU A 73 -3.58 -2.56 5.05
C LEU A 73 -3.71 -4.03 4.65
N GLY A 74 -4.19 -4.31 3.44
CA GLY A 74 -4.29 -5.66 2.86
C GLY A 74 -3.00 -6.18 2.25
N SER A 75 -2.06 -5.30 1.87
CA SER A 75 -0.75 -5.71 1.34
C SER A 75 0.22 -6.08 2.45
N THR A 76 1.00 -7.14 2.23
CA THR A 76 1.92 -7.67 3.25
C THR A 76 3.27 -8.08 2.64
N SER A 77 4.30 -8.13 3.48
CA SER A 77 5.62 -8.63 3.08
C SER A 77 6.32 -9.28 4.27
N LYS A 78 6.88 -10.48 4.06
CA LYS A 78 7.79 -11.11 5.04
C LYS A 78 9.08 -10.30 5.24
N SER A 79 9.45 -9.47 4.27
CA SER A 79 10.64 -8.60 4.37
C SER A 79 10.40 -7.39 5.27
N LEU A 80 9.15 -7.08 5.64
CA LEU A 80 8.84 -6.00 6.58
C LEU A 80 9.10 -6.44 8.02
N ALA A 81 10.37 -6.66 8.33
CA ALA A 81 10.89 -7.04 9.64
C ALA A 81 12.10 -6.15 10.01
N PRO A 82 12.22 -5.68 11.27
CA PRO A 82 13.30 -4.78 11.68
C PRO A 82 14.71 -5.29 11.34
N GLU A 83 14.93 -6.60 11.43
CA GLU A 83 16.19 -7.25 11.11
C GLU A 83 16.56 -7.23 9.62
N ILE A 84 15.59 -7.00 8.73
CA ILE A 84 15.80 -6.92 7.27
C ILE A 84 15.86 -5.45 6.82
N VAL A 85 14.89 -4.63 7.22
CA VAL A 85 14.75 -3.25 6.71
C VAL A 85 15.30 -2.17 7.64
N GLY A 86 15.67 -2.53 8.87
CA GLY A 86 16.07 -1.61 9.93
C GLY A 86 14.88 -1.06 10.73
N GLU A 87 15.16 -0.65 11.97
CA GLU A 87 14.17 -0.13 12.93
C GLU A 87 13.41 1.09 12.41
N GLU A 88 14.10 2.01 11.75
CA GLU A 88 13.46 3.25 11.27
C GLU A 88 12.42 2.96 10.18
N HIS A 89 12.79 2.19 9.15
CA HIS A 89 11.86 1.83 8.08
C HIS A 89 10.68 1.04 8.65
N TYR A 90 10.95 0.04 9.48
CA TYR A 90 9.89 -0.75 10.12
C TYR A 90 8.94 0.12 10.95
N GLY A 91 9.49 1.00 11.80
CA GLY A 91 8.71 1.90 12.66
C GLY A 91 7.83 2.85 11.86
N VAL A 92 8.35 3.44 10.78
CA VAL A 92 7.59 4.33 9.90
C VAL A 92 6.47 3.57 9.18
N ALA A 93 6.75 2.40 8.62
CA ALA A 93 5.74 1.59 7.94
C ALA A 93 4.61 1.16 8.89
N ARG A 94 4.94 0.71 10.11
CA ARG A 94 3.94 0.36 11.12
C ARG A 94 3.16 1.58 11.63
N GLY A 95 3.82 2.73 11.74
CA GLY A 95 3.15 4.00 12.07
C GLY A 95 2.11 4.39 11.03
N VAL A 96 2.47 4.32 9.74
CA VAL A 96 1.55 4.56 8.62
C VAL A 96 0.35 3.62 8.68
N GLN A 97 0.59 2.31 8.83
CA GLN A 97 -0.49 1.32 8.95
C GLN A 97 -1.40 1.60 10.15
N LYS A 98 -0.86 1.98 11.30
CA LYS A 98 -1.64 2.30 12.50
C LYS A 98 -2.55 3.51 12.30
N VAL A 99 -2.04 4.57 11.65
CA VAL A 99 -2.84 5.77 11.35
C VAL A 99 -3.96 5.44 10.36
N LEU A 100 -3.67 4.68 9.31
CA LEU A 100 -4.66 4.27 8.32
C LEU A 100 -5.72 3.32 8.90
N GLN A 101 -5.33 2.40 9.78
CA GLN A 101 -6.28 1.53 10.48
C GLN A 101 -7.21 2.35 11.37
N ARG A 102 -6.66 3.27 12.18
CA ARG A 102 -7.48 4.15 13.03
C ARG A 102 -8.42 5.00 12.19
N TYR A 103 -7.99 5.49 11.04
CA TYR A 103 -8.86 6.21 10.12
C TYR A 103 -10.02 5.36 9.62
N LYS A 104 -9.75 4.11 9.22
CA LYS A 104 -10.79 3.14 8.81
C LYS A 104 -11.82 2.91 9.92
N ASP A 105 -11.38 2.73 11.16
CA ASP A 105 -12.28 2.56 12.32
C ASP A 105 -13.16 3.80 12.57
N LEU A 106 -12.66 4.99 12.22
CA LEU A 106 -13.38 6.26 12.37
C LEU A 106 -14.33 6.56 11.19
N GLN A 107 -14.19 5.90 10.03
CA GLN A 107 -15.00 6.19 8.84
C GLN A 107 -16.49 5.97 9.06
N ASP A 108 -16.88 4.91 9.76
CA ASP A 108 -18.29 4.62 10.07
C ASP A 108 -18.89 5.69 10.99
N ILE A 109 -18.11 6.14 11.98
CA ILE A 109 -18.50 7.23 12.88
C ILE A 109 -18.69 8.53 12.09
N ILE A 110 -17.74 8.86 11.21
CA ILE A 110 -17.79 10.06 10.36
C ILE A 110 -19.02 10.01 9.42
N ALA A 111 -19.34 8.84 8.87
CA ALA A 111 -20.47 8.68 7.96
C ALA A 111 -21.83 8.90 8.64
N ILE A 112 -21.95 8.59 9.94
CA ILE A 112 -23.19 8.70 10.70
C ILE A 112 -23.31 10.06 11.42
N LEU A 113 -22.25 10.46 12.13
CA LEU A 113 -22.26 11.60 13.04
C LEU A 113 -21.62 12.86 12.44
N GLY A 114 -20.80 12.70 11.39
CA GLY A 114 -20.02 13.79 10.82
C GLY A 114 -18.66 13.96 11.51
N MET A 115 -17.77 14.71 10.86
CA MET A 115 -16.40 14.92 11.34
C MET A 115 -16.34 15.79 12.61
N ASP A 116 -17.34 16.66 12.82
CA ASP A 116 -17.36 17.61 13.93
C ASP A 116 -17.50 16.96 15.31
N GLU A 117 -18.10 15.76 15.37
CA GLU A 117 -18.33 14.98 16.59
C GLU A 117 -17.08 14.22 17.08
N LEU A 118 -16.01 14.20 16.28
CA LEU A 118 -14.76 13.57 16.67
C LEU A 118 -13.99 14.41 17.71
N SER A 119 -13.25 13.72 18.57
CA SER A 119 -12.28 14.35 19.46
C SER A 119 -11.21 15.12 18.64
N PRO A 120 -10.57 16.17 19.19
CA PRO A 120 -9.51 16.88 18.48
C PRO A 120 -8.36 15.97 18.02
N GLU A 121 -8.04 14.93 18.81
CA GLU A 121 -7.01 13.93 18.48
C GLU A 121 -7.44 13.03 17.31
N ASP A 122 -8.69 12.58 17.31
CA ASP A 122 -9.24 11.79 16.20
C ASP A 122 -9.33 12.61 14.92
N LYS A 123 -9.74 13.89 15.00
CA LYS A 123 -9.72 14.83 13.87
C LYS A 123 -8.31 14.94 13.28
N LEU A 124 -7.30 15.13 14.13
CA LEU A 124 -5.90 15.18 13.70
C LEU A 124 -5.47 13.88 13.02
N THR A 125 -5.85 12.73 13.58
CA THR A 125 -5.57 11.41 13.00
C THR A 125 -6.20 11.27 11.61
N VAL A 126 -7.45 11.66 11.44
CA VAL A 126 -8.17 11.66 10.16
C VAL A 126 -7.46 12.56 9.14
N TYR A 127 -7.05 13.76 9.54
CA TYR A 127 -6.33 14.68 8.64
C TYR A 127 -4.99 14.10 8.17
N ARG A 128 -4.20 13.54 9.09
CA ARG A 128 -2.93 12.88 8.72
C ARG A 128 -3.16 11.65 7.86
N ALA A 129 -4.17 10.84 8.17
CA ALA A 129 -4.51 9.66 7.37
C ALA A 129 -4.88 10.03 5.93
N ARG A 130 -5.68 11.08 5.72
CA ARG A 130 -6.03 11.58 4.38
C ARG A 130 -4.79 12.03 3.60
N LYS A 131 -3.87 12.75 4.26
CA LYS A 131 -2.57 13.14 3.65
C LYS A 131 -1.73 11.93 3.27
N ILE A 132 -1.58 10.96 4.18
CA ILE A 132 -0.87 9.69 3.93
C ILE A 132 -1.50 8.96 2.73
N GLN A 133 -2.83 8.82 2.70
CA GLN A 133 -3.54 8.12 1.63
C GLN A 133 -3.28 8.78 0.26
N ARG A 134 -3.27 10.12 0.21
CA ARG A 134 -2.91 10.87 -1.01
C ARG A 134 -1.43 10.73 -1.35
N PHE A 135 -0.54 10.77 -0.37
CA PHE A 135 0.90 10.67 -0.57
C PHE A 135 1.38 9.28 -1.01
N LEU A 136 0.57 8.25 -0.81
CA LEU A 136 0.79 6.92 -1.41
C LEU A 136 0.56 6.91 -2.93
N SER A 137 -0.05 7.95 -3.51
CA SER A 137 -0.14 8.09 -4.97
C SER A 137 1.16 8.60 -5.56
N GLN A 138 1.52 8.11 -6.74
CA GLN A 138 2.75 8.48 -7.43
C GLN A 138 2.53 8.48 -8.95
N PRO A 139 2.95 9.53 -9.67
CA PRO A 139 2.88 9.54 -11.12
C PRO A 139 3.89 8.54 -11.70
N PHE A 140 3.42 7.68 -12.60
CA PHE A 140 4.25 6.66 -13.24
C PHE A 140 4.82 7.15 -14.57
N HIS A 141 6.09 6.85 -14.83
CA HIS A 141 6.75 7.15 -16.10
C HIS A 141 5.99 6.55 -17.30
N VAL A 142 5.46 5.33 -17.15
CA VAL A 142 4.67 4.66 -18.20
C VAL A 142 3.29 5.29 -18.42
N ALA A 143 2.79 6.06 -17.45
CA ALA A 143 1.49 6.72 -17.53
C ALA A 143 1.59 8.14 -18.10
N GLU A 144 2.80 8.70 -18.25
CA GLU A 144 3.02 10.07 -18.74
C GLU A 144 2.30 10.37 -20.06
N VAL A 145 2.29 9.41 -20.97
CA VAL A 145 1.65 9.53 -22.29
C VAL A 145 0.12 9.68 -22.22
N PHE A 146 -0.50 9.25 -21.12
CA PHE A 146 -1.95 9.33 -20.91
C PHE A 146 -2.34 10.46 -19.96
N THR A 147 -1.50 10.76 -18.97
CA THR A 147 -1.80 11.74 -17.91
C THR A 147 -1.23 13.13 -18.18
N GLY A 148 -0.16 13.24 -18.97
CA GLY A 148 0.62 14.46 -19.15
C GLY A 148 1.49 14.86 -17.95
N THR A 149 1.40 14.13 -16.83
CA THR A 149 2.18 14.38 -15.61
C THR A 149 3.46 13.56 -15.65
N LYS A 150 4.62 14.22 -15.53
CA LYS A 150 5.93 13.54 -15.46
C LYS A 150 5.99 12.54 -14.32
N GLY A 151 6.41 11.32 -14.64
CA GLY A 151 6.69 10.26 -13.72
C GLY A 151 7.78 10.64 -12.74
N GLN A 152 7.68 10.10 -11.53
CA GLN A 152 8.65 10.32 -10.48
C GLN A 152 9.25 8.98 -10.06
N TYR A 153 10.55 8.97 -9.79
CA TYR A 153 11.23 7.88 -9.09
C TYR A 153 11.60 8.38 -7.70
N VAL A 154 11.21 7.63 -6.66
CA VAL A 154 11.45 8.02 -5.26
C VAL A 154 12.33 6.97 -4.62
N SER A 155 13.44 7.40 -4.01
CA SER A 155 14.34 6.49 -3.30
C SER A 155 13.72 6.03 -1.97
N ILE A 156 14.15 4.86 -1.47
CA ILE A 156 13.67 4.32 -0.18
C ILE A 156 13.91 5.32 0.96
N GLN A 157 15.07 5.98 0.96
CA GLN A 157 15.43 6.97 1.97
C GLN A 157 14.46 8.15 1.98
N GLU A 158 14.09 8.66 0.79
CA GLU A 158 13.11 9.73 0.67
C GLU A 158 11.70 9.30 1.05
N THR A 159 11.30 8.07 0.70
CA THR A 159 10.01 7.49 1.12
C THR A 159 9.92 7.44 2.64
N VAL A 160 10.90 6.82 3.30
CA VAL A 160 10.92 6.68 4.77
C VAL A 160 10.94 8.05 5.44
N LYS A 161 11.78 8.98 4.97
CA LYS A 161 11.83 10.36 5.47
C LYS A 161 10.47 11.05 5.32
N GLY A 162 9.87 11.01 4.12
CA GLY A 162 8.61 11.69 3.83
C GLY A 162 7.47 11.23 4.72
N PHE A 163 7.27 9.91 4.84
CA PHE A 163 6.24 9.37 5.71
C PHE A 163 6.52 9.63 7.19
N LYS A 164 7.78 9.59 7.63
CA LYS A 164 8.15 9.96 9.00
C LYS A 164 7.78 11.41 9.32
N GLU A 165 8.06 12.34 8.43
CA GLU A 165 7.73 13.76 8.65
C GLU A 165 6.22 14.01 8.72
N ILE A 166 5.41 13.28 7.94
CA ILE A 166 3.95 13.32 8.03
C ILE A 166 3.47 12.74 9.38
N LEU A 167 4.04 11.61 9.82
CA LEU A 167 3.70 11.00 11.11
C LEU A 167 4.08 11.91 12.30
N ASP A 168 5.22 12.59 12.21
CA ASP A 168 5.72 13.55 13.21
C ASP A 168 4.90 14.86 13.23
N GLY A 169 4.02 15.08 12.25
CA GLY A 169 3.17 16.28 12.16
C GLY A 169 3.85 17.52 11.58
N LYS A 170 5.02 17.37 10.94
CA LYS A 170 5.78 18.52 10.40
C LYS A 170 5.07 19.23 9.24
N HIS A 171 4.08 18.57 8.63
CA HIS A 171 3.33 19.07 7.48
C HIS A 171 1.82 19.12 7.78
N ASP A 172 1.44 19.29 9.05
CA ASP A 172 0.03 19.36 9.48
C ASP A 172 -0.70 20.60 8.93
N ASP A 173 0.02 21.67 8.67
CA ASP A 173 -0.45 22.92 8.07
C ASP A 173 -0.65 22.84 6.54
N VAL A 174 -0.03 21.86 5.88
CA VAL A 174 -0.10 21.70 4.42
C VAL A 174 -1.46 21.09 4.00
N PRO A 175 -2.18 21.63 3.00
CA PRO A 175 -3.42 21.05 2.50
C PRO A 175 -3.26 19.63 1.95
N GLU A 176 -4.30 18.80 2.06
CA GLU A 176 -4.27 17.40 1.59
C GLU A 176 -4.07 17.26 0.08
N THR A 177 -4.52 18.25 -0.70
CA THR A 177 -4.40 18.27 -2.17
C THR A 177 -2.95 18.30 -2.62
N ASN A 178 -2.07 18.86 -1.80
CA ASN A 178 -0.66 19.00 -2.11
C ASN A 178 0.11 17.68 -1.97
N PHE A 179 -0.49 16.65 -1.37
CA PHE A 179 0.10 15.32 -1.27
C PHE A 179 -0.27 14.42 -2.45
N TYR A 180 -1.17 14.85 -3.34
CA TYR A 180 -1.64 14.04 -4.45
C TYR A 180 -0.66 14.07 -5.64
N MET A 181 -0.36 12.88 -6.18
CA MET A 181 0.50 12.69 -7.37
C MET A 181 1.85 13.41 -7.25
N LYS A 182 2.48 13.29 -6.09
CA LYS A 182 3.84 13.82 -5.82
C LYS A 182 4.87 12.70 -5.81
N GLY A 183 6.14 13.06 -5.98
CA GLY A 183 7.27 12.16 -5.82
C GLY A 183 7.71 12.10 -4.36
N ASN A 184 8.72 12.90 -4.03
CA ASN A 184 9.22 13.02 -2.65
C ASN A 184 8.44 14.09 -1.85
N ILE A 185 8.75 14.19 -0.56
CA ILE A 185 8.05 15.08 0.37
C ILE A 185 8.30 16.57 0.07
N ASP A 186 9.41 16.91 -0.59
CA ASP A 186 9.75 18.31 -0.85
C ASP A 186 8.79 18.94 -1.89
N MET A 187 8.22 18.11 -2.78
CA MET A 187 7.27 18.52 -3.83
C MET A 187 5.88 18.94 -3.30
N ILE A 188 5.57 18.75 -2.01
CA ILE A 188 4.25 19.15 -1.46
C ILE A 188 4.14 20.67 -1.28
N LYS A 189 5.26 21.40 -1.32
CA LYS A 189 5.29 22.86 -1.19
C LYS A 189 5.24 23.57 -2.54
N GLU A 190 5.34 22.82 -3.63
CA GLU A 190 5.20 23.26 -5.03
C GLU A 190 3.74 23.19 -5.48
#